data_AF-A0A0K0G529-F1
#
_entry.id   AF-A0A0K0G529-F1
#
_cell.length_a   1.000
_cell.length_b   1.000
_cell.length_c   1.000
_cell.angle_alpha   90.00
_cell.angle_beta   90.00
_cell.angle_gamma   90.00
#
_symmetry.space_group_name_H-M   'P 1'
#
loop_
_entity.id
_entity.type
_entity.pdbx_description
1 polymer ?
#
loop_
_entity_poly.entity_id
_entity_poly.type
_entity_poly.pdbx_seq_one_letter_code
_entity_poly.pdbx_strand_id
1 'polypeptide(L)'
;MDDYESVILVKPEVFIYRIPPLTTAHGHKAADWKLDAPDWVGRMRLIVKGKKLELCLDDKTTGELYAKAPIDSLESRAVEAVVDSSRYFIVQLRSDTGRTAFVGMGFADRSDSFDFNVALQDHFRSLQKEVEIDSTPKLDLGFKEGQTITVKIGNKTSTPRPKTSSSSGGAVPLLPPPPSSSNRIRNT
;
A
#
# COMPACT_ATOMS: atom_id res chain seq x y z
N MET A 1 -14.79 8.34 20.03
CA MET A 1 -14.61 8.05 18.60
C MET A 1 -13.59 6.95 18.58
N ASP A 2 -14.08 5.72 18.46
CA ASP A 2 -13.33 4.50 18.67
C ASP A 2 -12.13 4.44 17.71
N ASP A 3 -10.92 4.28 18.26
CA ASP A 3 -9.70 4.09 17.49
C ASP A 3 -9.85 2.84 16.62
N TYR A 4 -10.13 3.04 15.33
CA TYR A 4 -10.31 1.95 14.37
C TYR A 4 -8.97 1.24 14.12
N GLU A 5 -8.93 -0.05 14.43
CA GLU A 5 -7.79 -0.93 14.17
C GLU A 5 -8.11 -1.85 12.98
N SER A 6 -7.29 -1.79 11.92
CA SER A 6 -7.44 -2.63 10.73
C SER A 6 -6.19 -3.45 10.48
N VAL A 7 -6.34 -4.73 10.18
CA VAL A 7 -5.19 -5.59 9.82
C VAL A 7 -5.05 -5.61 8.31
N ILE A 8 -3.94 -5.07 7.80
CA ILE A 8 -3.71 -4.95 6.35
C ILE A 8 -2.89 -6.11 5.77
N LEU A 9 -2.07 -6.76 6.59
CA LEU A 9 -1.24 -7.89 6.15
C LEU A 9 -1.03 -8.87 7.29
N VAL A 10 -1.11 -10.16 6.98
CA VAL A 10 -0.76 -11.25 7.90
C VAL A 10 0.15 -12.22 7.17
N LYS A 11 1.32 -12.51 7.74
CA LYS A 11 2.26 -13.51 7.23
C LYS A 11 2.46 -14.61 8.27
N PRO A 12 2.07 -15.86 7.97
CA PRO A 12 2.02 -16.94 8.96
C PRO A 12 3.40 -17.40 9.43
N GLU A 13 4.45 -17.08 8.69
CA GLU A 13 5.81 -17.52 8.95
C GLU A 13 6.80 -16.39 8.68
N VAL A 14 7.42 -15.92 9.75
CA VAL A 14 8.52 -14.94 9.74
C VAL A 14 9.61 -15.40 10.70
N PHE A 15 10.84 -15.02 10.38
CA PHE A 15 12.02 -15.37 11.14
C PHE A 15 12.65 -14.12 11.74
N ILE A 16 12.94 -14.17 13.04
CA ILE A 16 13.60 -13.09 13.75
C ILE A 16 15.04 -13.49 14.08
N TYR A 17 15.96 -12.59 13.80
CA TYR A 17 17.39 -12.73 13.96
C TYR A 17 17.93 -11.62 14.84
N ARG A 18 18.91 -11.96 15.67
CA ARG A 18 19.64 -10.97 16.45
C ARG A 18 20.66 -10.26 15.56
N ILE A 19 20.58 -8.93 15.49
CA ILE A 19 21.52 -8.13 14.72
C ILE A 19 22.68 -7.72 15.63
N PRO A 20 23.95 -7.89 15.20
CA PRO A 20 25.08 -7.30 15.90
C PRO A 20 25.04 -5.75 15.82
N PRO A 21 25.55 -5.03 16.84
CA PRO A 21 25.62 -3.57 16.78
C PRO A 21 26.43 -3.11 15.56
N LEU A 22 26.02 -2.01 14.91
CA LEU A 22 26.67 -1.53 13.68
C LEU A 22 28.17 -1.28 13.93
N THR A 23 29.03 -2.07 13.29
CA THR A 23 30.49 -1.90 13.33
C THR A 23 31.04 -1.15 12.11
N THR A 24 30.25 -1.00 11.04
CA THR A 24 30.73 -0.45 9.75
C THR A 24 29.73 0.52 9.13
N ALA A 25 30.24 1.57 8.47
CA ALA A 25 29.48 2.63 7.79
C ALA A 25 28.69 2.18 6.53
N HIS A 26 28.70 0.88 6.18
CA HIS A 26 28.18 0.35 4.92
C HIS A 26 26.78 -0.29 5.03
N GLY A 27 26.02 0.06 6.07
CA GLY A 27 24.69 -0.50 6.32
C GLY A 27 24.74 -1.94 6.83
N HIS A 28 23.58 -2.50 7.11
CA HIS A 28 23.47 -3.87 7.60
C HIS A 28 23.35 -4.87 6.44
N LYS A 29 24.01 -6.01 6.61
CA LYS A 29 23.95 -7.14 5.69
C LYS A 29 23.35 -8.34 6.38
N ALA A 30 22.43 -9.05 5.72
CA ALA A 30 21.87 -10.29 6.23
C ALA A 30 22.92 -11.40 6.31
N ALA A 31 23.94 -11.36 5.45
CA ALA A 31 25.08 -12.29 5.52
C ALA A 31 25.87 -12.24 6.85
N ASP A 32 25.82 -11.12 7.57
CA ASP A 32 26.45 -10.99 8.90
C ASP A 32 25.58 -11.59 10.02
N TRP A 33 24.35 -12.00 9.71
CA TRP A 33 23.42 -12.56 10.67
C TRP A 33 23.48 -14.08 10.68
N LYS A 34 23.07 -14.68 11.79
CA LYS A 34 23.00 -16.14 11.92
C LYS A 34 21.72 -16.69 11.25
N LEU A 35 21.69 -16.64 9.91
CA LEU A 35 20.51 -17.05 9.12
C LEU A 35 20.14 -18.53 9.27
N ASP A 36 21.09 -19.36 9.68
CA ASP A 36 20.89 -20.81 9.90
C ASP A 36 20.09 -21.11 11.19
N ALA A 37 20.14 -20.21 12.17
CA ALA A 37 19.49 -20.38 13.46
C ALA A 37 18.71 -19.11 13.83
N PRO A 38 17.44 -18.99 13.40
CA PRO A 38 16.59 -17.89 13.82
C PRO A 38 16.40 -17.92 15.34
N ASP A 39 16.41 -16.74 15.96
CA ASP A 39 16.23 -16.56 17.40
C ASP A 39 14.76 -16.81 17.79
N TRP A 40 13.84 -16.44 16.90
CA TRP A 40 12.41 -16.69 17.05
C TRP A 40 11.72 -16.86 15.69
N VAL A 41 10.67 -17.67 15.65
CA VAL A 41 9.85 -17.91 14.45
C VAL A 41 8.39 -17.82 14.83
N GLY A 42 7.60 -17.10 14.05
CA GLY A 42 6.17 -16.98 14.31
C GLY A 42 5.43 -16.30 13.19
N ARG A 43 4.28 -15.70 13.54
CA ARG A 43 3.40 -14.98 12.63
C ARG A 43 3.61 -13.48 12.80
N MET A 44 3.59 -12.75 11.69
CA MET A 44 3.62 -11.30 11.66
C MET A 44 2.24 -10.78 11.22
N ARG A 45 1.78 -9.74 11.91
CA ARG A 45 0.58 -8.97 11.55
C ARG A 45 0.94 -7.51 11.42
N LEU A 46 0.41 -6.86 10.40
CA LEU A 46 0.55 -5.43 10.17
C LEU A 46 -0.80 -4.78 10.43
N ILE A 47 -0.85 -3.95 11.47
CA ILE A 47 -2.07 -3.35 12.01
C ILE A 47 -2.00 -1.83 11.84
N VAL A 48 -3.04 -1.25 11.27
CA VAL A 48 -3.25 0.19 11.13
C VAL A 48 -4.12 0.65 12.27
N LYS A 49 -3.67 1.65 13.04
CA LYS A 49 -4.44 2.32 14.09
C LYS A 49 -4.59 3.80 13.73
N GLY A 50 -5.72 4.15 13.13
CA GLY A 50 -5.92 5.49 12.57
C GLY A 50 -4.85 5.84 11.53
N LYS A 51 -3.92 6.73 11.88
CA LYS A 51 -2.81 7.17 11.00
C LYS A 51 -1.48 6.47 11.27
N LYS A 52 -1.43 5.60 12.27
CA LYS A 52 -0.20 4.91 12.70
C LYS A 52 -0.22 3.47 12.22
N LEU A 53 0.94 2.95 11.86
CA LEU A 53 1.12 1.56 11.50
C LEU A 53 1.89 0.83 12.62
N GLU A 54 1.46 -0.36 12.98
CA GLU A 54 2.05 -1.18 14.03
C GLU A 54 2.27 -2.60 13.49
N LEU A 55 3.53 -3.03 13.47
CA LEU A 55 3.90 -4.40 13.18
C LEU A 55 3.90 -5.20 14.48
N CYS A 56 3.09 -6.26 14.53
CA CYS A 56 2.98 -7.18 15.65
C CYS A 56 3.57 -8.52 15.26
N LEU A 57 4.44 -9.06 16.13
CA LEU A 57 4.96 -10.41 16.04
C LEU A 57 4.26 -11.25 17.09
N ASP A 58 3.60 -12.32 16.66
CA ASP A 58 2.87 -13.24 17.54
C ASP A 58 3.24 -14.69 17.25
N ASP A 59 3.20 -15.51 18.29
CA ASP A 59 3.47 -16.93 18.15
C ASP A 59 2.37 -17.62 17.33
N LYS A 60 2.78 -18.44 16.36
CA LYS A 60 1.85 -19.14 15.46
C LYS A 60 0.93 -20.12 16.20
N THR A 61 1.40 -20.68 17.32
CA THR A 61 0.72 -21.76 18.06
C THR A 61 -0.12 -21.20 19.20
N THR A 62 0.44 -20.34 20.03
CA THR A 62 -0.24 -19.79 21.21
C THR A 62 -0.99 -18.49 20.92
N GLY A 63 -0.61 -17.78 19.86
CA GLY A 63 -1.11 -16.43 19.57
C GLY A 63 -0.57 -15.36 20.54
N GLU A 64 0.41 -15.70 21.36
CA GLU A 64 1.03 -14.77 22.31
C GLU A 64 1.85 -13.71 21.57
N LEU A 65 1.69 -12.45 21.95
CA LEU A 65 2.43 -11.34 21.37
C LEU A 65 3.89 -11.39 21.86
N TYR A 66 4.81 -11.58 20.91
CA TYR A 66 6.25 -11.55 21.17
C TYR A 66 6.76 -10.10 21.24
N ALA A 67 6.46 -9.29 20.22
CA ALA A 67 6.92 -7.92 20.16
C ALA A 67 6.05 -7.03 19.25
N LYS A 68 6.16 -5.72 19.47
CA LYS A 68 5.53 -4.68 18.64
C LYS A 68 6.58 -3.75 18.06
N ALA A 69 6.35 -3.28 16.86
CA ALA A 69 7.15 -2.29 16.18
C ALA A 69 6.22 -1.21 15.61
N PRO A 70 6.06 -0.08 16.32
CA PRO A 70 5.32 1.06 15.79
C PRO A 70 6.11 1.74 14.68
N ILE A 71 5.50 1.87 13.50
CA ILE A 71 6.05 2.51 12.30
C ILE A 71 5.29 3.83 12.12
N ASP A 72 5.93 4.92 12.55
CA ASP A 72 5.34 6.27 12.51
C ASP A 72 5.41 6.90 11.11
N SER A 73 6.48 6.60 10.37
CA SER A 73 6.72 7.12 9.02
C SER A 73 7.59 6.14 8.23
N LEU A 74 7.39 6.06 6.91
CA LEU A 74 8.23 5.25 6.03
C LEU A 74 9.69 5.76 5.96
N GLU A 75 9.89 7.05 6.19
CA GLU A 75 11.21 7.68 6.32
C GLU A 75 11.85 7.47 7.70
N SER A 76 11.06 7.03 8.68
CA SER A 76 11.60 6.68 9.98
C SER A 76 12.33 5.35 9.86
N ARG A 77 13.52 5.27 10.46
CA ARG A 77 14.40 4.08 10.50
C ARG A 77 13.81 2.90 11.30
N ALA A 78 12.49 2.83 11.40
CA ALA A 78 11.71 1.79 12.05
C ALA A 78 11.74 0.49 11.24
N VAL A 79 11.78 0.57 9.90
CA VAL A 79 11.97 -0.57 9.00
C VAL A 79 13.02 -0.22 7.94
N GLU A 80 14.12 -0.95 7.91
CA GLU A 80 15.22 -0.74 6.94
C GLU A 80 15.47 -2.04 6.18
N ALA A 81 15.46 -2.02 4.84
CA ALA A 81 15.82 -3.20 4.05
C ALA A 81 17.35 -3.41 4.07
N VAL A 82 17.81 -4.65 4.18
CA VAL A 82 19.26 -4.93 4.06
C VAL A 82 19.74 -4.83 2.62
N VAL A 83 21.01 -4.49 2.45
CA VAL A 83 21.60 -4.15 1.15
C VAL A 83 21.79 -5.37 0.25
N ASP A 84 22.08 -6.53 0.84
CA ASP A 84 22.41 -7.76 0.12
C ASP A 84 21.20 -8.65 -0.19
N SER A 85 20.03 -8.38 0.41
CA SER A 85 18.87 -9.23 0.26
C SER A 85 17.56 -8.48 0.33
N SER A 86 16.62 -8.79 -0.58
CA SER A 86 15.28 -8.22 -0.52
C SER A 86 14.34 -8.96 0.45
N ARG A 87 14.77 -10.10 1.01
CA ARG A 87 13.93 -10.95 1.90
C ARG A 87 14.07 -10.59 3.38
N TYR A 88 15.11 -9.83 3.71
CA TYR A 88 15.45 -9.50 5.09
C TYR A 88 15.32 -7.99 5.29
N PHE A 89 14.88 -7.63 6.48
CA PHE A 89 14.62 -6.28 6.92
C PHE A 89 15.12 -6.14 8.35
N ILE A 90 15.33 -4.91 8.76
CA ILE A 90 15.66 -4.55 10.12
C ILE A 90 14.45 -3.83 10.65
N VAL A 91 13.94 -4.31 11.76
CA VAL A 91 12.77 -3.76 12.39
C VAL A 91 13.16 -3.25 13.77
N GLN A 92 12.77 -2.01 14.06
CA GLN A 92 12.89 -1.45 15.39
C GLN A 92 11.69 -1.90 16.23
N LEU A 93 11.90 -2.88 17.10
CA LEU A 93 10.94 -3.28 18.11
C LEU A 93 10.91 -2.25 19.25
N ARG A 94 9.72 -2.03 19.81
CA ARG A 94 9.50 -1.24 21.02
C ARG A 94 8.90 -2.15 22.10
N SER A 95 9.58 -2.22 23.23
CA SER A 95 9.05 -2.86 24.44
C SER A 95 8.03 -1.96 25.12
N ASP A 96 7.13 -2.56 25.91
CA ASP A 96 6.18 -1.85 26.79
C ASP A 96 6.90 -0.88 27.75
N THR A 97 8.13 -1.21 28.12
CA THR A 97 9.02 -0.37 28.95
C THR A 97 9.60 0.86 28.25
N GLY A 98 9.21 1.12 26.98
CA GLY A 98 9.70 2.25 26.18
C GLY A 98 11.09 2.03 25.56
N ARG A 99 11.75 0.91 25.86
CA ARG A 99 13.04 0.55 25.24
C ARG A 99 12.85 0.12 23.79
N THR A 100 13.73 0.61 22.92
CA THR A 100 13.77 0.21 21.51
C THR A 100 14.96 -0.73 21.26
N ALA A 101 14.74 -1.73 20.40
CA ALA A 101 15.76 -2.68 19.99
C ALA A 101 15.65 -2.93 18.48
N PHE A 102 16.78 -3.09 17.80
CA PHE A 102 16.81 -3.44 16.39
C PHE A 102 16.96 -4.95 16.25
N VAL A 103 16.05 -5.57 15.49
CA VAL A 103 16.09 -7.00 15.17
C VAL A 103 16.03 -7.20 13.66
N GLY A 104 16.60 -8.30 13.21
CA GLY A 104 16.54 -8.72 11.83
C GLY A 104 15.25 -9.51 11.66
N MET A 105 14.45 -9.18 10.66
CA MET A 105 13.26 -9.91 10.28
C MET A 105 13.46 -10.45 8.87
N GLY A 106 13.18 -11.72 8.67
CA GLY A 106 13.25 -12.38 7.36
C GLY A 106 11.95 -13.07 7.02
N PHE A 107 11.65 -13.12 5.73
CA PHE A 107 10.57 -13.94 5.18
C PHE A 107 11.12 -15.23 4.57
N ALA A 108 10.30 -16.29 4.61
CA ALA A 108 10.63 -17.54 3.93
C ALA A 108 10.77 -17.30 2.42
N ASP A 109 9.79 -16.63 1.82
CA ASP A 109 9.73 -16.38 0.39
C ASP A 109 9.92 -14.90 0.03
N ARG A 110 10.41 -14.67 -1.20
CA ARG A 110 10.57 -13.31 -1.74
C ARG A 110 9.22 -12.64 -2.00
N SER A 111 8.19 -13.39 -2.35
CA SER A 111 6.85 -12.85 -2.60
C SER A 111 6.28 -12.24 -1.32
N ASP A 112 6.46 -12.89 -0.18
CA ASP A 112 6.02 -12.36 1.13
C ASP A 112 6.74 -11.05 1.49
N SER A 113 8.04 -10.98 1.23
CA SER A 113 8.80 -9.73 1.43
C SER A 113 8.34 -8.59 0.52
N PHE A 114 7.88 -8.92 -0.68
CA PHE A 114 7.34 -7.95 -1.62
C PHE A 114 5.97 -7.43 -1.15
N ASP A 115 5.06 -8.33 -0.77
CA ASP A 115 3.76 -7.95 -0.22
C ASP A 115 3.89 -7.05 1.01
N PHE A 116 4.87 -7.34 1.89
CA PHE A 116 5.16 -6.50 3.05
C PHE A 116 5.54 -5.08 2.66
N ASN A 117 6.43 -4.93 1.68
CA ASN A 117 6.88 -3.62 1.22
C ASN A 117 5.75 -2.85 0.52
N VAL A 118 4.93 -3.55 -0.28
CA VAL A 118 3.76 -2.94 -0.94
C VAL A 118 2.71 -2.51 0.08
N ALA A 119 2.40 -3.36 1.08
CA ALA A 119 1.44 -3.03 2.12
C ALA A 119 1.87 -1.80 2.94
N LEU A 120 3.17 -1.68 3.23
CA LEU A 120 3.74 -0.49 3.87
C LEU A 120 3.52 0.75 2.99
N GLN A 121 3.96 0.71 1.73
CA GLN A 121 3.86 1.86 0.82
C GLN A 121 2.42 2.27 0.54
N ASP A 122 1.51 1.31 0.35
CA ASP A 122 0.09 1.55 0.09
C ASP A 122 -0.58 2.28 1.27
N HIS A 123 -0.26 1.89 2.50
CA HIS A 123 -0.77 2.56 3.69
C HIS A 123 -0.31 4.03 3.76
N PHE A 124 0.99 4.30 3.61
CA PHE A 124 1.50 5.68 3.65
C PHE A 124 1.02 6.53 2.47
N ARG A 125 0.86 5.93 1.28
CA ARG A 125 0.28 6.61 0.11
C ARG A 125 -1.19 6.96 0.35
N SER A 126 -1.96 6.06 0.96
CA SER A 126 -3.36 6.31 1.31
C SER A 126 -3.49 7.47 2.30
N LEU A 127 -2.62 7.53 3.33
CA LEU A 127 -2.56 8.64 4.27
C LEU A 127 -2.25 9.98 3.61
N GLN A 128 -1.29 10.02 2.67
CA GLN A 128 -0.98 11.24 1.91
C GLN A 128 -2.17 11.71 1.08
N LYS A 129 -2.91 10.78 0.47
CA LYS A 129 -4.09 11.10 -0.34
C LYS A 129 -5.26 11.61 0.51
N GLU A 130 -5.47 11.07 1.71
CA GLU A 130 -6.49 11.57 2.65
C GLU A 130 -6.19 13.01 3.10
N VAL A 131 -4.92 13.35 3.33
CA VAL A 131 -4.50 14.73 3.65
C VAL A 131 -4.77 15.68 2.48
N GLU A 132 -4.53 15.25 1.25
CA GLU A 132 -4.80 16.08 0.05
C GLU A 132 -6.31 16.31 -0.17
N ILE A 133 -7.14 15.30 0.10
CA ILE A 133 -8.61 15.42 -0.02
C ILE A 133 -9.18 16.38 1.04
N ASP A 134 -8.67 16.34 2.28
CA ASP A 134 -9.06 17.28 3.35
C ASP A 134 -8.53 18.72 3.12
N SER A 135 -7.49 18.85 2.28
CA SER A 135 -6.92 20.14 1.87
C SER A 135 -7.57 20.75 0.63
N THR A 136 -8.50 20.06 -0.03
CA THR A 136 -9.33 20.68 -1.07
C THR A 136 -10.43 21.51 -0.40
N PRO A 137 -10.61 22.80 -0.76
CA PRO A 137 -11.66 23.61 -0.17
C PRO A 137 -12.99 22.91 -0.43
N LYS A 138 -13.74 22.64 0.65
CA LYS A 138 -15.09 22.08 0.65
C LYS A 138 -15.90 22.77 -0.44
N LEU A 139 -16.01 22.14 -1.61
CA LEU A 139 -16.83 22.63 -2.71
C LEU A 139 -18.26 22.52 -2.22
N ASP A 140 -18.81 23.66 -1.79
CA ASP A 140 -20.21 23.78 -1.41
C ASP A 140 -21.04 23.61 -2.69
N LEU A 141 -21.35 22.35 -3.02
CA LEU A 141 -22.21 21.96 -4.15
C LEU A 141 -23.70 22.03 -3.76
N GLY A 142 -24.03 22.79 -2.72
CA GLY A 142 -25.40 23.19 -2.43
C GLY A 142 -25.86 24.17 -3.50
N PHE A 143 -27.01 23.91 -4.13
CA PHE A 143 -27.65 24.89 -4.99
C PHE A 143 -27.85 26.19 -4.22
N LYS A 144 -27.39 27.31 -4.78
CA LYS A 144 -27.71 28.62 -4.22
C LYS A 144 -29.21 28.84 -4.33
N GLU A 145 -29.79 29.38 -3.26
CA GLU A 145 -31.22 29.64 -3.10
C GLU A 145 -31.75 30.43 -4.31
N GLY A 146 -32.51 29.76 -5.18
CA GLY A 146 -33.12 30.37 -6.38
C GLY A 146 -32.85 29.69 -7.73
N GLN A 147 -32.01 28.65 -7.81
CA GLN A 147 -31.77 27.95 -9.07
C GLN A 147 -32.74 26.75 -9.25
N THR A 148 -33.82 26.95 -10.00
CA THR A 148 -34.84 25.94 -10.31
C THR A 148 -34.42 25.04 -11.47
N ILE A 149 -34.30 23.73 -11.24
CA ILE A 149 -34.09 22.72 -12.29
C ILE A 149 -35.44 22.43 -12.97
N THR A 150 -35.60 22.85 -14.23
CA THR A 150 -36.75 22.45 -15.05
C THR A 150 -36.51 21.06 -15.63
N VAL A 151 -37.25 20.06 -15.15
CA VAL A 151 -37.26 18.71 -15.73
C VAL A 151 -38.44 18.58 -16.70
N LYS A 152 -38.18 18.42 -18.01
CA LYS A 152 -39.20 18.07 -19.00
C LYS A 152 -39.30 16.55 -19.12
N ILE A 153 -40.24 15.95 -18.41
CA ILE A 153 -40.60 14.53 -18.55
C ILE A 153 -41.55 14.39 -19.76
N GLY A 154 -41.05 13.82 -20.85
CA GLY A 154 -41.84 13.51 -22.04
C GLY A 154 -42.35 12.07 -22.01
N ASN A 155 -43.67 11.90 -21.91
CA ASN A 155 -44.33 10.61 -22.15
C ASN A 155 -44.23 10.25 -23.64
N LYS A 156 -43.64 9.09 -23.96
CA LYS A 156 -43.86 8.46 -25.27
C LYS A 156 -44.30 7.01 -25.07
N THR A 157 -45.60 6.84 -25.28
CA THR A 157 -46.32 5.58 -25.43
C THR A 157 -45.87 4.83 -26.68
N SER A 158 -45.98 3.52 -26.57
CA SER A 158 -45.69 2.47 -27.55
C SER A 158 -46.48 2.60 -28.86
N THR A 159 -45.81 2.38 -29.99
CA THR A 159 -46.43 1.84 -31.23
C THR A 159 -45.42 0.97 -32.02
N PRO A 160 -45.86 -0.12 -32.70
CA PRO A 160 -44.97 -1.16 -33.22
C PRO A 160 -44.76 -1.12 -34.76
N ARG A 161 -43.50 -1.44 -35.16
CA ARG A 161 -42.96 -2.02 -36.43
C ARG A 161 -43.46 -1.50 -37.81
N PRO A 162 -42.54 -1.41 -38.80
CA PRO A 162 -42.42 -2.52 -39.77
C PRO A 162 -40.98 -2.94 -40.10
N LYS A 163 -40.89 -4.08 -40.80
CA LYS A 163 -39.71 -4.93 -41.07
C LYS A 163 -38.96 -4.51 -42.35
N THR A 164 -37.86 -5.25 -42.60
CA THR A 164 -37.13 -5.49 -43.87
C THR A 164 -36.00 -4.51 -44.12
N SER A 165 -34.80 -4.89 -44.58
CA SER A 165 -34.23 -6.14 -45.10
C SER A 165 -32.71 -5.96 -45.19
N SER A 166 -31.96 -7.06 -45.35
CA SER A 166 -30.64 -7.15 -46.00
C SER A 166 -29.49 -6.32 -45.39
N SER A 167 -28.27 -6.78 -45.20
CA SER A 167 -27.54 -7.91 -45.76
C SER A 167 -26.15 -7.89 -45.11
N SER A 168 -25.60 -9.08 -44.89
CA SER A 168 -24.18 -9.44 -45.10
C SER A 168 -23.07 -8.55 -44.55
N GLY A 169 -22.16 -9.20 -43.82
CA GLY A 169 -20.72 -8.98 -44.01
C GLY A 169 -20.08 -8.21 -42.87
N GLY A 170 -19.26 -8.91 -42.10
CA GLY A 170 -18.48 -8.32 -41.01
C GLY A 170 -17.41 -7.36 -41.49
N ALA A 171 -16.99 -6.47 -40.59
CA ALA A 171 -15.64 -5.92 -40.52
C ALA A 171 -15.50 -5.16 -39.19
N VAL A 172 -14.41 -5.46 -38.49
CA VAL A 172 -13.77 -4.71 -37.40
C VAL A 172 -13.83 -3.19 -37.58
N PRO A 173 -14.10 -2.37 -36.53
CA PRO A 173 -13.78 -0.96 -36.58
C PRO A 173 -12.30 -0.74 -36.20
N LEU A 174 -11.51 -0.37 -37.21
CA LEU A 174 -10.17 0.23 -37.12
C LEU A 174 -10.19 1.47 -36.20
N LEU A 175 -9.30 1.51 -35.20
CA LEU A 175 -8.99 2.74 -34.47
C LEU A 175 -8.01 3.59 -35.31
N PRO A 176 -8.20 4.92 -35.42
CA PRO A 176 -7.29 5.81 -36.15
C PRO A 176 -5.98 6.05 -35.36
N PRO A 177 -4.83 6.17 -36.06
CA PRO A 177 -3.54 6.43 -35.43
C PRO A 177 -3.40 7.89 -34.94
N PRO A 178 -2.61 8.15 -33.88
CA PRO A 178 -2.41 9.47 -33.31
C PRO A 178 -1.56 10.40 -34.21
N PRO A 179 -1.81 11.73 -34.17
CA PRO A 179 -1.12 12.71 -34.99
C PRO A 179 0.34 12.96 -34.58
N SER A 180 1.20 13.11 -35.60
CA SER A 180 2.64 13.36 -35.55
C SER A 180 3.01 14.73 -34.97
N SER A 181 4.06 14.77 -34.14
CA SER A 181 4.65 15.97 -33.53
C SER A 181 5.25 16.92 -34.57
N SER A 182 4.85 18.20 -34.56
CA SER A 182 5.51 19.27 -35.32
C SER A 182 6.78 19.73 -34.60
N ASN A 183 7.93 19.45 -35.21
CA ASN A 183 9.22 20.02 -34.84
C ASN A 183 9.33 21.43 -35.45
N ARG A 184 9.28 22.49 -34.63
CA ARG A 184 9.47 23.88 -35.10
C ARG A 184 10.91 24.32 -34.88
N ILE A 185 11.68 24.23 -35.96
CA ILE A 185 12.99 24.84 -36.15
C ILE A 185 12.90 26.35 -35.89
N ARG A 186 13.88 26.92 -35.19
CA ARG A 186 14.17 28.36 -35.23
C ARG A 186 15.68 28.56 -35.30
N ASN A 187 16.13 29.07 -36.43
CA ASN A 187 17.49 29.54 -36.67
C ASN A 187 17.38 30.95 -37.24
N THR A 188 17.86 31.95 -36.51
CA THR A 188 18.53 33.17 -36.99
C THR A 188 19.34 33.72 -35.83
#